data_AF-A0A9E2XD13-F1
#
_entry.id   AF-A0A9E2XD13-F1
#
_cell.length_a   1.000
_cell.length_b   1.000
_cell.length_c   1.000
_cell.angle_alpha   90.00
_cell.angle_beta   90.00
_cell.angle_gamma   90.00
#
_symmetry.space_group_name_H-M   'P 1'
#
loop_
_entity.id
_entity.type
_entity.pdbx_description
1 polymer ?
#
loop_
_entity_poly.entity_id
_entity_poly.type
_entity_poly.pdbx_seq_one_letter_code
_entity_poly.pdbx_strand_id
1 'polypeptide(L)'
;PLVPAGVEIMAFVDRKRGIRLVETLATHRTNWRLFLFKAGDPTLRSTVEALGFPQFGVFVISSTDPSKPVKDLSTIDDVVAAVDREAGRSEEGKAIVIADMRAHRNPTRMRVLRALAWKLAKRLERLCPKCGAPGFGEIGVRRGLPCEVCGMPTHWIDFYIDGCSACGHAEARPRKDERRTAPRISCSSCRPSSPA
;
A
#
# COMPACT_ATOMS: atom_id res chain seq x y z
N PRO A 1 -10.14 6.47 15.32
CA PRO A 1 -8.93 5.64 15.48
C PRO A 1 -8.17 5.47 14.16
N LEU A 2 -6.84 5.63 14.16
CA LEU A 2 -5.99 5.38 12.98
C LEU A 2 -5.82 3.87 12.78
N VAL A 3 -5.92 3.39 11.53
CA VAL A 3 -5.79 1.96 11.18
C VAL A 3 -4.52 1.76 10.37
N PRO A 4 -3.63 0.82 10.74
CA PRO A 4 -2.46 0.49 9.94
C PRO A 4 -2.83 0.09 8.51
N ALA A 5 -2.08 0.61 7.55
CA ALA A 5 -2.23 0.29 6.13
C ALA A 5 -0.86 0.17 5.46
N GLY A 6 -0.83 -0.50 4.32
CA GLY A 6 0.34 -0.65 3.47
C GLY A 6 0.03 -0.28 2.03
N VAL A 7 1.08 0.12 1.30
CA VAL A 7 1.02 0.36 -0.14
C VAL A 7 2.18 -0.40 -0.77
N GLU A 8 1.85 -1.34 -1.66
CA GLU A 8 2.84 -2.01 -2.49
C GLU A 8 2.86 -1.40 -3.89
N ILE A 9 4.04 -1.29 -4.47
CA ILE A 9 4.28 -0.72 -5.79
C ILE A 9 5.12 -1.73 -6.59
N MET A 10 4.74 -1.98 -7.84
CA MET A 10 5.47 -2.84 -8.76
C MET A 10 5.62 -2.14 -10.11
N ALA A 11 6.85 -2.05 -10.59
CA ALA A 11 7.17 -1.40 -11.85
C ALA A 11 7.67 -2.41 -12.88
N PHE A 12 7.19 -2.29 -14.11
CA PHE A 12 7.73 -2.98 -15.28
C PHE A 12 8.38 -1.95 -16.21
N VAL A 13 9.61 -2.21 -16.63
CA VAL A 13 10.39 -1.33 -17.51
C VAL A 13 10.99 -2.16 -18.64
N ASP A 14 10.45 -1.99 -19.86
CA ASP A 14 11.05 -2.50 -21.09
C ASP A 14 11.67 -1.33 -21.85
N ARG A 15 13.00 -1.24 -21.80
CA ARG A 15 13.76 -0.17 -22.46
C ARG A 15 13.75 -0.30 -23.98
N LYS A 16 13.64 -1.51 -24.52
CA LYS A 16 13.64 -1.75 -25.98
C LYS A 16 12.36 -1.23 -26.61
N ARG A 17 11.22 -1.38 -25.92
CA ARG A 17 9.91 -0.93 -26.39
C ARG A 17 9.44 0.40 -25.80
N GLY A 18 10.26 1.02 -24.94
CA GLY A 18 9.91 2.27 -24.25
C GLY A 18 8.76 2.14 -23.23
N ILE A 19 8.46 0.93 -22.77
CA ILE A 19 7.30 0.67 -21.90
C ILE A 19 7.72 0.88 -20.46
N ARG A 20 6.96 1.74 -19.77
CA ARG A 20 7.07 1.99 -18.33
C ARG A 20 5.68 1.88 -17.73
N LEU A 21 5.49 0.90 -16.86
CA LEU A 21 4.23 0.66 -16.15
C LEU A 21 4.51 0.62 -14.66
N VAL A 22 3.62 1.24 -13.89
CA VAL A 22 3.64 1.19 -12.44
C VAL A 22 2.25 0.79 -12.00
N GLU A 23 2.17 -0.29 -11.23
CA GLU A 23 0.96 -0.72 -10.57
C GLU A 23 1.13 -0.55 -9.06
N THR A 24 0.05 -0.12 -8.41
CA THR A 24 -0.01 0.10 -6.97
C THR A 24 -1.17 -0.69 -6.38
N LEU A 25 -0.98 -1.20 -5.16
CA LEU A 25 -2.01 -1.87 -4.37
C LEU A 25 -1.95 -1.39 -2.91
N ALA A 26 -2.99 -0.69 -2.48
CA ALA A 26 -3.19 -0.34 -1.07
C ALA A 26 -3.89 -1.49 -0.34
N THR A 27 -3.57 -1.67 0.94
CA THR A 27 -4.12 -2.76 1.77
C THR A 27 -4.22 -2.34 3.24
N HIS A 28 -5.27 -2.78 3.91
CA HIS A 28 -5.37 -2.75 5.39
C HIS A 28 -4.93 -4.08 6.02
N ARG A 29 -4.61 -5.09 5.21
CA ARG A 29 -4.11 -6.39 5.67
C ARG A 29 -2.62 -6.27 5.94
N THR A 30 -2.26 -5.93 7.18
CA THR A 30 -0.88 -5.80 7.63
C THR A 30 -0.77 -6.23 9.09
N ASN A 31 0.33 -6.90 9.43
CA ASN A 31 0.69 -7.19 10.82
C ASN A 31 1.62 -6.12 11.41
N TRP A 32 1.81 -4.98 10.74
CA TRP A 32 2.65 -3.89 11.23
C TRP A 32 2.24 -3.51 12.65
N ARG A 33 3.16 -3.66 13.59
CA ARG A 33 3.03 -3.33 15.00
C ARG A 33 4.39 -2.98 15.56
N LEU A 34 4.37 -2.15 16.59
CA LEU A 34 5.53 -1.69 17.33
C LEU A 34 5.24 -1.85 18.82
N PHE A 35 6.17 -2.44 19.56
CA PHE A 35 6.10 -2.61 21.00
C PHE A 35 7.37 -2.07 21.65
N LEU A 36 7.26 -1.54 22.87
CA LEU A 36 8.41 -1.20 23.69
C LEU A 36 8.51 -2.19 24.84
N PHE A 37 9.72 -2.67 25.09
CA PHE A 37 10.02 -3.59 26.19
C PHE A 37 11.19 -3.06 27.01
N LYS A 38 11.15 -3.29 28.32
CA LYS A 38 12.33 -3.21 29.17
C LYS A 38 13.13 -4.52 29.08
N ALA A 39 14.39 -4.48 29.51
CA ALA A 39 15.14 -5.71 29.71
C ALA A 39 14.44 -6.61 30.74
N GLY A 40 14.36 -7.92 30.46
CA GLY A 40 13.72 -8.92 31.32
C GLY A 40 12.19 -8.86 31.37
N ASP A 41 11.52 -8.17 30.45
CA ASP A 41 10.05 -8.09 30.43
C ASP A 41 9.42 -9.49 30.21
N PRO A 42 8.60 -9.99 31.16
CA PRO A 42 8.04 -11.34 31.08
C PRO A 42 7.00 -11.51 29.95
N THR A 43 6.48 -10.41 29.41
CA THR A 43 5.47 -10.43 28.34
C THR A 43 6.06 -10.44 26.93
N LEU A 44 7.38 -10.25 26.80
CA LEU A 44 8.07 -10.18 25.51
C LEU A 44 7.81 -11.43 24.65
N ARG A 45 8.00 -12.61 25.25
CA ARG A 45 7.89 -13.89 24.55
C ARG A 45 6.51 -14.10 23.93
N SER A 46 5.46 -14.02 24.75
CA SER A 46 4.09 -14.22 24.29
C SER A 46 3.64 -13.16 23.29
N THR A 47 4.13 -11.91 23.42
CA THR A 47 3.82 -10.84 22.47
C THR A 47 4.45 -11.07 21.10
N VAL A 48 5.71 -11.48 21.06
CA VAL A 48 6.44 -11.77 19.80
C VAL A 48 5.88 -13.01 19.11
N GLU A 49 5.51 -14.04 19.87
CA GLU A 49 4.81 -15.21 19.35
C GLU A 49 3.44 -14.83 18.76
N ALA A 50 2.67 -13.97 19.43
CA ALA A 50 1.38 -13.48 18.94
C ALA A 50 1.49 -12.63 17.66
N LEU A 51 2.66 -12.04 17.37
CA LEU A 51 2.94 -11.40 16.08
C LEU A 51 3.20 -12.40 14.94
N GLY A 52 3.33 -13.68 15.27
CA GLY A 52 3.57 -14.77 14.33
C GLY A 52 5.05 -15.10 14.11
N PHE A 53 5.96 -14.66 15.00
CA PHE A 53 7.35 -15.11 14.97
C PHE A 53 7.43 -16.64 15.24
N PRO A 54 8.33 -17.40 14.59
CA PRO A 54 9.37 -16.98 13.64
C PRO A 54 8.91 -16.92 12.18
N GLN A 55 7.65 -17.24 11.89
CA GLN A 55 7.12 -17.18 10.52
C GLN A 55 7.16 -15.75 9.97
N PHE A 56 6.85 -14.78 10.83
CA PHE A 56 7.08 -13.36 10.63
C PHE A 56 8.40 -12.97 11.30
N GLY A 57 9.21 -12.16 10.62
CA GLY A 57 10.40 -11.56 11.24
C GLY A 57 10.04 -10.41 12.18
N VAL A 58 11.01 -10.06 13.03
CA VAL A 58 10.99 -8.83 13.84
C VAL A 58 12.35 -8.14 13.75
N PHE A 59 12.36 -6.82 13.94
CA PHE A 59 13.57 -6.07 14.30
C PHE A 59 13.54 -5.73 15.77
N VAL A 60 14.72 -5.66 16.37
CA VAL A 60 14.94 -5.10 17.70
C VAL A 60 15.82 -3.86 17.57
N ILE A 61 15.44 -2.78 18.22
CA ILE A 61 16.05 -1.47 18.05
C ILE A 61 16.16 -0.80 19.42
N SER A 62 17.25 -0.07 19.72
CA SER A 62 17.29 0.80 20.90
C SER A 62 16.20 1.87 20.80
N SER A 63 15.52 2.21 21.91
CA SER A 63 14.52 3.28 21.90
C SER A 63 15.11 4.68 21.70
N THR A 64 16.40 4.86 22.05
CA THR A 64 17.09 6.16 21.92
C THR A 64 18.05 6.22 20.72
N ASP A 65 18.46 5.09 20.15
CA ASP A 65 19.27 5.03 18.92
C ASP A 65 18.66 4.06 17.89
N PRO A 66 17.82 4.56 16.95
CA PRO A 66 17.22 3.72 15.94
C PRO A 66 18.14 3.37 14.77
N SER A 67 19.39 3.83 14.74
CA SER A 67 20.27 3.72 13.57
C SER A 67 20.81 2.30 13.34
N LYS A 68 20.78 1.44 14.36
CA LYS A 68 21.37 0.09 14.34
C LYS A 68 20.35 -1.01 14.68
N PRO A 69 19.30 -1.20 13.87
CA PRO A 69 18.34 -2.28 14.10
C PRO A 69 19.02 -3.66 13.99
N VAL A 70 18.77 -4.51 14.98
CA VAL A 70 19.12 -5.94 14.96
C VAL A 70 18.10 -6.65 14.08
N LYS A 71 18.60 -7.41 13.09
CA LYS A 71 17.79 -8.07 12.06
C LYS A 71 18.08 -9.56 12.05
N ASP A 72 17.30 -10.29 11.26
CA ASP A 72 17.56 -11.69 10.91
C ASP A 72 17.63 -12.65 12.13
N LEU A 73 16.89 -12.29 13.19
CA LEU A 73 16.68 -13.11 14.39
C LEU A 73 15.89 -14.37 14.03
N SER A 74 16.34 -15.51 14.54
CA SER A 74 15.88 -16.84 14.10
C SER A 74 15.12 -17.60 15.18
N THR A 75 15.50 -17.39 16.43
CA THR A 75 14.88 -18.00 17.61
C THR A 75 14.29 -16.94 18.54
N ILE A 76 13.39 -17.34 19.41
CA ILE A 76 12.80 -16.43 20.40
C ILE A 76 13.86 -15.96 21.42
N ASP A 77 14.83 -16.83 21.74
CA ASP A 77 15.91 -16.50 22.65
C ASP A 77 16.85 -15.46 22.02
N ASP A 78 17.07 -15.49 20.70
CA ASP A 78 17.78 -14.41 19.98
C ASP A 78 17.07 -13.06 20.16
N VAL A 79 15.72 -13.05 20.10
CA VAL A 79 14.91 -11.84 20.27
C VAL A 79 15.01 -11.32 21.70
N VAL A 80 14.90 -12.20 22.69
CA VAL A 80 15.06 -11.84 24.12
C VAL A 80 16.43 -11.23 24.37
N ALA A 81 17.50 -11.92 23.95
CA ALA A 81 18.86 -11.43 24.13
C ALA A 81 19.12 -10.10 23.40
N ALA A 82 18.52 -9.91 22.22
CA ALA A 82 18.59 -8.64 21.50
C ALA A 82 17.84 -7.52 22.25
N VAL A 83 16.65 -7.79 22.80
CA VAL A 83 15.87 -6.80 23.56
C VAL A 83 16.62 -6.37 24.81
N ASP A 84 17.15 -7.31 25.58
CA ASP A 84 17.89 -7.00 26.80
C ASP A 84 19.13 -6.15 26.50
N ARG A 85 19.86 -6.51 25.43
CA ARG A 85 21.05 -5.76 25.00
C ARG A 85 20.71 -4.35 24.52
N GLU A 86 19.70 -4.20 23.65
CA GLU A 86 19.36 -2.88 23.12
C GLU A 86 18.64 -2.00 24.16
N ALA A 87 17.90 -2.60 25.10
CA ALA A 87 17.33 -1.88 26.23
C ALA A 87 18.42 -1.36 27.18
N GLY A 88 19.47 -2.16 27.45
CA GLY A 88 20.61 -1.72 28.27
C GLY A 88 21.47 -0.63 27.62
N ARG A 89 21.41 -0.47 26.29
CA ARG A 89 22.06 0.62 25.55
C ARG A 89 21.21 1.88 25.47
N SER A 90 19.91 1.78 25.72
CA SER A 90 18.99 2.89 25.69
C SER A 90 19.04 3.67 27.00
N GLU A 91 19.08 5.01 26.94
CA GLU A 91 19.00 5.86 28.13
C GLU A 91 17.64 5.71 28.84
N GLU A 92 16.60 5.26 28.14
CA GLU A 92 15.27 5.00 28.69
C GLU A 92 15.12 3.58 29.25
N GLY A 93 16.16 2.74 29.12
CA GLY A 93 16.13 1.34 29.53
C GLY A 93 15.15 0.48 28.72
N LYS A 94 14.89 0.84 27.46
CA LYS A 94 13.90 0.19 26.59
C LYS A 94 14.42 -0.13 25.20
N ALA A 95 13.93 -1.23 24.65
CA ALA A 95 14.08 -1.59 23.24
C ALA A 95 12.72 -1.59 22.55
N ILE A 96 12.73 -1.26 21.26
CA ILE A 96 11.60 -1.36 20.36
C ILE A 96 11.67 -2.71 19.64
N VAL A 97 10.57 -3.47 19.70
CA VAL A 97 10.34 -4.62 18.83
C VAL A 97 9.31 -4.22 17.77
N ILE A 98 9.67 -4.34 16.50
CA ILE A 98 8.80 -3.97 15.38
C ILE A 98 8.70 -5.12 14.38
N ALA A 99 7.52 -5.34 13.83
CA ALA A 99 7.30 -6.34 12.79
C ALA A 99 8.23 -6.08 11.58
N ASP A 100 8.90 -7.11 11.11
CA ASP A 100 9.73 -7.04 9.91
C ASP A 100 8.83 -6.96 8.68
N MET A 101 8.78 -5.79 8.06
CA MET A 101 7.98 -5.56 6.86
C MET A 101 8.74 -5.93 5.58
N ARG A 102 9.95 -6.49 5.61
CA ARG A 102 10.61 -7.01 4.40
C ARG A 102 9.80 -8.18 3.83
N ALA A 103 9.59 -8.20 2.51
CA ALA A 103 8.70 -9.15 1.84
C ALA A 103 8.97 -10.62 2.23
N HIS A 104 10.22 -11.08 2.11
CA HIS A 104 10.63 -12.45 2.42
C HIS A 104 10.50 -12.83 3.91
N ARG A 105 10.28 -11.86 4.81
CA ARG A 105 10.08 -12.06 6.26
C ARG A 105 8.64 -11.83 6.69
N ASN A 106 7.72 -11.60 5.74
CA ASN A 106 6.35 -11.24 6.03
C ASN A 106 5.36 -11.92 5.06
N PRO A 107 4.81 -13.09 5.44
CA PRO A 107 3.84 -13.82 4.63
C PRO A 107 2.62 -12.99 4.20
N THR A 108 2.12 -12.11 5.07
CA THR A 108 1.00 -11.21 4.75
C THR A 108 1.38 -10.25 3.62
N ARG A 109 2.55 -9.62 3.71
CA ARG A 109 3.07 -8.76 2.64
C ARG A 109 3.29 -9.52 1.33
N MET A 110 3.82 -10.75 1.39
CA MET A 110 3.99 -11.61 0.21
C MET A 110 2.68 -11.92 -0.51
N ARG A 111 1.57 -12.10 0.22
CA ARG A 111 0.25 -12.29 -0.39
C ARG A 111 -0.22 -11.02 -1.12
N VAL A 112 0.06 -9.84 -0.57
CA VAL A 112 -0.27 -8.55 -1.21
C VAL A 112 0.58 -8.35 -2.47
N LEU A 113 1.89 -8.63 -2.39
CA LEU A 113 2.79 -8.59 -3.55
C LEU A 113 2.38 -9.56 -4.66
N ARG A 114 1.91 -10.76 -4.30
CA ARG A 114 1.34 -11.72 -5.26
C ARG A 114 0.12 -11.14 -5.98
N ALA A 115 -0.81 -10.52 -5.26
CA ALA A 115 -1.99 -9.90 -5.87
C ALA A 115 -1.59 -8.73 -6.78
N LEU A 116 -0.60 -7.93 -6.38
CA LEU A 116 -0.06 -6.84 -7.20
C LEU A 116 0.65 -7.37 -8.46
N ALA A 117 1.40 -8.48 -8.36
CA ALA A 117 2.01 -9.14 -9.51
C ALA A 117 0.95 -9.58 -10.53
N TRP A 118 -0.15 -10.18 -10.07
CA TRP A 118 -1.27 -10.54 -10.93
C TRP A 118 -1.91 -9.33 -11.60
N LYS A 119 -2.07 -8.21 -10.87
CA LYS A 119 -2.58 -6.95 -11.42
C LYS A 119 -1.68 -6.45 -12.56
N LEU A 120 -0.37 -6.45 -12.36
CA LEU A 120 0.61 -6.06 -13.38
C LEU A 120 0.61 -7.01 -14.58
N ALA A 121 0.54 -8.33 -14.35
CA ALA A 121 0.45 -9.32 -15.43
C ALA A 121 -0.80 -9.09 -16.29
N LYS A 122 -1.97 -8.88 -15.66
CA LYS A 122 -3.21 -8.53 -16.38
C LYS A 122 -3.11 -7.20 -17.13
N ARG A 123 -2.37 -6.23 -16.60
CA ARG A 123 -2.10 -4.99 -17.32
C ARG A 123 -1.24 -5.23 -18.56
N LEU A 124 -0.20 -6.05 -18.46
CA LEU A 124 0.68 -6.40 -19.58
C LEU A 124 -0.02 -7.21 -20.67
N GLU A 125 -0.96 -8.09 -20.32
CA GLU A 125 -1.78 -8.84 -21.29
C GLU A 125 -2.64 -7.94 -22.18
N ARG A 126 -2.96 -6.71 -21.75
CA ARG A 126 -3.73 -5.76 -22.56
C ARG A 126 -2.82 -5.09 -23.59
N LEU A 127 -2.96 -5.50 -24.84
CA LEU A 127 -2.22 -4.92 -25.95
C LEU A 127 -2.86 -3.61 -26.42
N CYS A 128 -2.03 -2.66 -26.83
CA CYS A 128 -2.50 -1.42 -27.43
C CYS A 128 -3.17 -1.72 -28.78
N PRO A 129 -4.39 -1.22 -29.03
CA PRO A 129 -5.08 -1.45 -30.31
C PRO A 129 -4.39 -0.78 -31.50
N LYS A 130 -3.56 0.25 -31.26
CA LYS A 130 -2.83 0.98 -32.31
C LYS A 130 -1.48 0.38 -32.68
N CYS A 131 -0.68 -0.05 -31.69
CA CYS A 131 0.70 -0.49 -31.94
C CYS A 131 1.03 -1.89 -31.41
N GLY A 132 0.09 -2.59 -30.79
CA GLY A 132 0.29 -3.92 -30.22
C GLY A 132 1.20 -3.98 -28.99
N ALA A 133 1.71 -2.85 -28.49
CA ALA A 133 2.55 -2.83 -27.29
C ALA A 133 1.76 -3.27 -26.03
N PRO A 134 2.35 -4.10 -25.14
CA PRO A 134 1.69 -4.50 -23.90
C PRO A 134 1.54 -3.34 -22.92
N GLY A 135 0.56 -3.44 -22.02
CA GLY A 135 0.36 -2.43 -20.98
C GLY A 135 -0.69 -1.37 -21.26
N PHE A 136 -1.59 -1.58 -22.24
CA PHE A 136 -2.67 -0.64 -22.50
C PHE A 136 -3.71 -0.63 -21.37
N GLY A 137 -4.14 0.55 -20.95
CA GLY A 137 -5.19 0.69 -19.94
C GLY A 137 -5.13 2.02 -19.20
N GLU A 138 -5.82 2.13 -18.06
CA GLU A 138 -5.99 3.38 -17.32
C GLU A 138 -4.68 4.13 -17.09
N ILE A 139 -4.64 5.38 -17.55
CA ILE A 139 -3.57 6.37 -17.31
C ILE A 139 -4.10 7.63 -16.63
N GLY A 140 -5.42 7.75 -16.47
CA GLY A 140 -6.04 8.90 -15.85
C GLY A 140 -7.56 8.86 -15.88
N VAL A 141 -8.17 9.95 -15.42
CA VAL A 141 -9.62 10.15 -15.40
C VAL A 141 -9.95 11.58 -15.79
N ARG A 142 -11.09 11.77 -16.46
CA ARG A 142 -11.74 13.07 -16.56
C ARG A 142 -12.79 13.16 -15.47
N ARG A 143 -12.75 14.23 -14.67
CA ARG A 143 -13.81 14.56 -13.70
C ARG A 143 -14.77 15.59 -14.29
N GLY A 144 -15.95 15.70 -13.71
CA GLY A 144 -16.97 16.64 -14.16
C GLY A 144 -18.31 16.00 -14.50
N LEU A 145 -18.63 14.81 -13.98
CA LEU A 145 -19.93 14.16 -14.22
C LEU A 145 -21.06 15.14 -13.84
N PRO A 146 -22.04 15.42 -14.73
CA PRO A 146 -22.99 16.51 -14.55
C PRO A 146 -23.94 16.22 -13.37
N CYS A 147 -24.24 17.25 -12.58
CA CYS A 147 -25.25 17.17 -11.53
C CYS A 147 -26.62 16.82 -12.12
N GLU A 148 -27.33 15.87 -11.51
CA GLU A 148 -28.67 15.45 -11.96
C GLU A 148 -29.75 16.55 -11.88
N VAL A 149 -29.49 17.64 -11.13
CA VAL A 149 -30.44 18.74 -10.93
C VAL A 149 -30.09 19.96 -11.78
N CYS A 150 -28.86 20.46 -11.66
CA CYS A 150 -28.45 21.72 -12.28
C CYS A 150 -27.51 21.56 -13.49
N GLY A 151 -27.09 20.34 -13.83
CA GLY A 151 -26.17 20.07 -14.92
C GLY A 151 -24.71 20.50 -14.68
N MET A 152 -24.41 21.25 -13.63
CA MET A 152 -23.05 21.71 -13.34
C MET A 152 -22.07 20.54 -13.08
N PRO A 153 -20.80 20.64 -13.51
CA PRO A 153 -19.81 19.58 -13.34
C PRO A 153 -19.53 19.34 -11.86
N THR A 154 -19.47 18.06 -11.47
CA THR A 154 -19.14 17.67 -10.09
C THR A 154 -17.74 17.08 -9.98
N HIS A 155 -17.30 16.82 -8.74
CA HIS A 155 -16.02 16.15 -8.49
C HIS A 155 -16.02 14.67 -8.91
N TRP A 156 -17.17 14.09 -9.30
CA TRP A 156 -17.25 12.72 -9.76
C TRP A 156 -16.55 12.53 -11.10
N ILE A 157 -15.98 11.33 -11.29
CA ILE A 157 -15.39 10.91 -12.56
C ILE A 157 -16.48 10.91 -13.63
N ASP A 158 -16.22 11.52 -14.78
CA ASP A 158 -17.05 11.46 -15.96
C ASP A 158 -16.69 10.20 -16.78
N PHE A 159 -15.42 10.06 -17.14
CA PHE A 159 -14.88 8.86 -17.79
C PHE A 159 -13.42 8.60 -17.40
N TYR A 160 -12.98 7.37 -17.64
CA TYR A 160 -11.60 6.94 -17.48
C TYR A 160 -10.84 7.13 -18.80
N ILE A 161 -9.53 7.34 -18.74
CA ILE A 161 -8.67 7.43 -19.92
C ILE A 161 -7.76 6.22 -19.92
N ASP A 162 -7.94 5.32 -20.87
CA ASP A 162 -6.99 4.23 -21.14
C ASP A 162 -5.93 4.74 -22.14
N GLY A 163 -4.66 4.34 -21.97
CA GLY A 163 -3.58 4.81 -22.82
C GLY A 163 -2.39 3.85 -22.93
N CYS A 164 -1.58 4.10 -23.96
CA CYS A 164 -0.37 3.35 -24.29
C CYS A 164 0.88 4.20 -24.00
N SER A 165 1.80 3.67 -23.21
CA SER A 165 3.08 4.33 -22.92
C SER A 165 4.09 4.28 -24.08
N ALA A 166 3.89 3.41 -25.07
CA ALA A 166 4.81 3.27 -26.21
C ALA A 166 4.50 4.25 -27.36
N CYS A 167 3.23 4.39 -27.76
CA CYS A 167 2.84 5.21 -28.92
C CYS A 167 1.97 6.42 -28.57
N GLY A 168 1.60 6.62 -27.30
CA GLY A 168 0.76 7.72 -26.85
C GLY A 168 -0.73 7.61 -27.20
N HIS A 169 -1.16 6.50 -27.82
CA HIS A 169 -2.58 6.26 -28.09
C HIS A 169 -3.40 6.29 -26.81
N ALA A 170 -4.57 6.93 -26.83
CA ALA A 170 -5.47 7.03 -25.69
C ALA A 170 -6.94 6.97 -26.12
N GLU A 171 -7.77 6.37 -25.28
CA GLU A 171 -9.20 6.17 -25.50
C GLU A 171 -9.99 6.48 -24.24
N ALA A 172 -11.16 7.08 -24.40
CA ALA A 172 -12.10 7.26 -23.30
C ALA A 172 -12.81 5.94 -23.01
N ARG A 173 -12.80 5.51 -21.74
CA ARG A 173 -13.52 4.34 -21.25
C ARG A 173 -14.63 4.81 -20.30
N PRO A 174 -15.90 4.46 -20.56
CA PRO A 174 -17.01 4.89 -19.72
C PRO A 174 -16.88 4.33 -18.30
N ARG A 175 -17.66 4.91 -17.38
CA ARG A 175 -17.75 4.39 -16.02
C ARG A 175 -18.36 2.99 -16.05
N LYS A 176 -17.87 2.12 -15.16
CA LYS A 176 -18.40 0.76 -15.01
C LYS A 176 -19.82 0.72 -14.45
N ASP A 177 -20.24 1.76 -13.73
CA ASP A 177 -21.58 1.89 -13.17
C ASP A 177 -22.57 2.59 -14.13
N GLU A 178 -22.12 2.93 -15.35
CA GLU A 178 -22.91 3.54 -16.42
C GLU A 178 -23.63 4.86 -16.05
N ARG A 179 -23.29 5.45 -14.90
CA ARG A 179 -23.90 6.70 -14.44
C ARG A 179 -23.55 7.83 -15.40
N ARG A 180 -24.60 8.52 -15.86
CA ARG A 180 -24.48 9.73 -16.69
C ARG A 180 -24.59 11.02 -15.89
N THR A 181 -25.10 10.94 -14.68
CA THR A 181 -25.26 12.07 -13.76
C THR A 181 -24.74 11.74 -12.37
N ALA A 182 -24.31 12.77 -11.66
CA ALA A 182 -23.91 12.71 -10.26
C ALA A 182 -25.08 13.10 -9.35
N PRO A 183 -25.24 12.42 -8.19
CA PRO A 183 -26.28 12.76 -7.22
C PRO A 183 -26.18 14.22 -6.75
N ARG A 184 -27.32 14.87 -6.47
CA ARG A 184 -27.40 16.25 -5.96
C ARG A 184 -26.44 16.53 -4.79
N ILE A 185 -26.32 15.58 -3.87
CA ILE A 185 -25.46 15.67 -2.69
C ILE A 185 -23.96 15.73 -3.03
N SER A 186 -23.57 15.51 -4.28
CA SER A 186 -22.17 15.61 -4.74
C SER A 186 -21.85 16.93 -5.45
N CYS A 187 -22.87 17.74 -5.73
CA CYS A 187 -22.75 19.04 -6.37
C CYS A 187 -22.49 20.13 -5.32
N SER A 188 -21.46 20.96 -5.52
CA SER A 188 -21.15 22.08 -4.63
C SER A 188 -22.26 23.13 -4.58
N SER A 189 -22.94 23.37 -5.70
CA SER A 189 -24.02 24.37 -5.79
C SER A 189 -25.37 23.86 -5.27
N CYS A 190 -25.63 22.55 -5.37
CA CYS A 190 -26.91 21.98 -4.97
C CYS A 190 -26.88 21.28 -3.61
N ARG A 191 -25.72 20.89 -3.08
CA ARG A 191 -25.64 20.30 -1.75
C ARG A 191 -26.15 21.32 -0.72
N PRO A 192 -27.03 20.92 0.22
CA PRO A 192 -27.43 21.80 1.30
C PRO A 192 -26.20 22.30 2.05
N SER A 193 -26.13 23.59 2.35
CA SER A 193 -25.19 24.08 3.37
C SER A 193 -25.50 23.34 4.68
N SER A 194 -24.47 22.75 5.32
CA SER A 194 -24.65 22.22 6.68
C SER A 194 -25.25 23.31 7.57
N PRO A 195 -26.23 23.00 8.44
CA PRO A 195 -26.59 23.93 9.49
C PRO A 195 -25.33 24.21 10.33
N ALA A 196 -25.09 25.50 10.58
CA ALA A 196 -24.04 25.97 11.49
C ALA A 196 -24.31 25.53 12.93
#